data_AF-J6HG46-F1
#
_entry.id   AF-J6HG46-F1
#
_cell.length_a   1.000
_cell.length_b   1.000
_cell.length_c   1.000
_cell.angle_alpha   90.00
_cell.angle_beta   90.00
_cell.angle_gamma   90.00
#
_symmetry.space_group_name_H-M   'P 1'
#
loop_
_entity.id
_entity.type
_entity.pdbx_description
1 polymer ?
#
loop_
_entity_poly.entity_id
_entity_poly.type
_entity_poly.pdbx_seq_one_letter_code
_entity_poly.pdbx_strand_id
1 'polypeptide(L)'
;MSDFTPITTQEEFDNAIQARITREKEKFTQQYSDYDDIKSKNATLEKTIASQNKQIKEFTEKQSGHEKKVADLQSKITSYEKADLKIKIAREAGIPFEVADRLSGDDEEALKKDAESFKKFLVKPKSQPLKDTEPSGDDMKKAGLKTMLGNLKM
;
A
#
# COMPACT_ATOMS: atom_id res chain seq x y z
N MET A 1 -78.44 -1.20 -33.09
CA MET A 1 -77.89 -0.95 -34.44
C MET A 1 -78.57 0.31 -34.93
N SER A 2 -77.85 1.42 -35.14
CA SER A 2 -78.47 2.59 -35.78
C SER A 2 -78.62 2.31 -37.27
N ASP A 3 -79.76 2.65 -37.85
CA ASP A 3 -79.97 2.52 -39.29
C ASP A 3 -79.00 3.43 -40.07
N PHE A 4 -78.53 2.94 -41.22
CA PHE A 4 -77.62 3.69 -42.09
C PHE A 4 -78.36 4.87 -42.72
N THR A 5 -77.83 6.07 -42.54
CA THR A 5 -78.30 7.30 -43.18
C THR A 5 -77.36 7.64 -44.34
N PRO A 6 -77.84 7.62 -45.60
CA PRO A 6 -77.01 7.99 -46.75
C PRO A 6 -76.65 9.47 -46.70
N ILE A 7 -75.40 9.80 -47.04
CA ILE A 7 -74.95 11.17 -47.27
C ILE A 7 -75.44 11.58 -48.67
N THR A 8 -76.17 12.68 -48.75
CA THR A 8 -76.83 13.16 -49.99
C THR A 8 -76.29 14.50 -50.47
N THR A 9 -75.54 15.22 -49.63
CA THR A 9 -74.92 16.50 -49.97
C THR A 9 -73.41 16.51 -49.71
N GLN A 10 -72.69 17.40 -50.41
CA GLN A 10 -71.27 17.62 -50.16
C GLN A 10 -71.01 18.14 -48.73
N GLU A 11 -71.90 18.98 -48.21
CA GLU A 11 -71.81 19.53 -46.87
C GLU A 11 -71.93 18.43 -45.79
N GLU A 12 -72.85 17.48 -45.97
CA GLU A 12 -72.97 16.30 -45.09
C GLU A 12 -71.71 15.43 -45.14
N PHE A 13 -71.10 15.27 -46.31
CA PHE A 13 -69.84 14.55 -46.48
C PHE A 13 -68.68 15.24 -45.75
N ASP A 14 -68.49 16.54 -45.99
CA ASP A 14 -67.41 17.31 -45.39
C ASP A 14 -67.54 17.34 -43.85
N ASN A 15 -68.76 17.50 -43.33
CA ASN A 15 -69.04 17.43 -41.89
C ASN A 15 -68.69 16.06 -41.29
N ALA A 16 -69.07 14.96 -41.95
CA ALA A 16 -68.77 13.61 -41.47
C ALA A 16 -67.25 13.33 -41.45
N ILE A 17 -66.52 13.79 -42.48
CA ILE A 17 -65.06 13.71 -42.54
C ILE A 17 -64.43 14.57 -41.45
N GLN A 18 -64.88 15.80 -41.26
CA GLN A 18 -64.36 16.70 -40.24
C GLN A 18 -64.57 16.14 -38.83
N ALA A 19 -65.75 15.60 -38.52
CA ALA A 19 -66.02 14.93 -37.25
C ALA A 19 -65.07 13.73 -37.02
N ARG A 20 -64.79 12.96 -38.08
CA ARG A 20 -63.84 11.84 -37.99
C ARG A 20 -62.40 12.32 -37.77
N ILE A 21 -61.97 13.37 -38.47
CA ILE A 21 -60.64 13.96 -38.31
C ILE A 21 -60.47 14.54 -36.90
N THR A 22 -61.46 15.26 -36.38
CA THR A 22 -61.44 15.81 -35.01
C THR A 22 -61.29 14.70 -33.99
N ARG A 23 -62.10 13.64 -34.09
CA ARG A 23 -62.02 12.50 -33.16
C ARG A 23 -60.64 11.82 -33.18
N GLU A 24 -60.05 11.65 -34.36
CA GLU A 24 -58.71 11.07 -34.46
C GLU A 24 -57.62 12.03 -33.93
N LYS A 25 -57.75 13.34 -34.15
CA LYS A 25 -56.84 14.35 -33.57
C LYS A 25 -56.92 14.36 -32.04
N GLU A 26 -58.11 14.29 -31.47
CA GLU A 26 -58.33 14.24 -30.02
C GLU A 26 -57.69 12.98 -29.43
N LYS A 27 -57.94 11.80 -30.03
CA LYS A 27 -57.29 10.55 -29.63
C LYS A 27 -55.77 10.64 -29.68
N PHE A 28 -55.23 11.17 -30.78
CA PHE A 28 -53.77 11.31 -30.94
C PHE A 28 -53.19 12.27 -29.89
N THR A 29 -53.82 13.42 -29.69
CA THR A 29 -53.39 14.40 -28.68
C THR A 29 -53.43 13.80 -27.28
N GLN A 30 -54.46 13.02 -26.97
CA GLN A 30 -54.58 12.37 -25.67
C GLN A 30 -53.54 11.26 -25.48
N GLN A 31 -53.33 10.43 -26.51
CA GLN A 31 -52.38 9.31 -26.49
C GLN A 31 -50.93 9.76 -26.34
N TYR A 32 -50.58 10.94 -26.87
CA TYR A 32 -49.23 11.48 -26.83
C TYR A 32 -49.10 12.75 -25.96
N SER A 33 -50.04 12.94 -25.04
CA SER A 33 -50.07 14.13 -24.16
C SER A 33 -48.85 14.23 -23.24
N ASP A 34 -48.17 13.11 -22.95
CA ASP A 34 -46.99 13.01 -22.09
C ASP A 34 -45.66 12.96 -22.88
N TYR A 35 -45.70 13.04 -24.21
CA TYR A 35 -44.52 12.85 -25.04
C TYR A 35 -43.39 13.83 -24.71
N ASP A 36 -43.72 15.12 -24.57
CA ASP A 36 -42.73 16.15 -24.27
C ASP A 36 -42.13 15.98 -22.86
N ASP A 37 -42.94 15.53 -21.91
CA ASP A 37 -42.49 15.21 -20.55
C ASP A 37 -41.51 14.03 -20.54
N ILE A 38 -41.83 12.95 -21.25
CA ILE A 38 -40.96 11.79 -21.39
C ILE A 38 -39.64 12.20 -22.07
N LYS A 39 -39.72 12.99 -23.14
CA LYS A 39 -38.53 13.49 -23.86
C LYS A 39 -37.63 14.33 -22.95
N SER A 40 -38.21 15.22 -22.16
CA SER A 40 -37.49 16.06 -21.19
C SER A 40 -36.84 15.23 -20.08
N LYS A 41 -37.58 14.25 -19.53
CA LYS A 41 -37.06 13.30 -18.52
C LYS A 41 -35.90 12.46 -19.06
N ASN A 42 -36.01 11.93 -20.28
CA ASN A 42 -34.94 11.17 -20.91
C ASN A 42 -33.67 12.00 -21.10
N ALA A 43 -33.78 13.24 -21.62
CA ALA A 43 -32.63 14.12 -21.76
C ALA A 43 -31.96 14.45 -20.41
N THR A 44 -32.75 14.56 -19.34
CA THR A 44 -32.25 14.79 -17.97
C THR A 44 -31.56 13.54 -17.41
N LEU A 45 -32.15 12.36 -17.61
CA LEU A 45 -31.57 11.09 -17.21
C LEU A 45 -30.25 10.83 -17.94
N GLU A 46 -30.17 11.07 -19.24
CA GLU A 46 -28.93 10.93 -20.02
C GLU A 46 -27.81 11.82 -19.48
N LYS A 47 -28.10 13.09 -19.19
CA LYS A 47 -27.14 14.02 -18.57
C LYS A 47 -26.70 13.55 -17.17
N THR A 48 -27.65 13.06 -16.37
CA THR A 48 -27.38 12.57 -15.01
C THR A 48 -26.50 11.33 -15.05
N ILE A 49 -26.80 10.37 -15.91
CA ILE A 49 -26.01 9.15 -16.13
C ILE A 49 -24.59 9.51 -16.59
N ALA A 50 -24.44 10.44 -17.54
CA ALA A 50 -23.13 10.89 -18.00
C ALA A 50 -22.31 11.51 -16.86
N SER A 51 -22.93 12.36 -16.03
CA SER A 51 -22.27 12.98 -14.87
C SER A 51 -21.88 11.93 -13.82
N GLN A 52 -22.79 11.02 -13.47
CA GLN A 52 -22.54 9.95 -12.50
C GLN A 52 -21.43 9.02 -12.95
N ASN A 53 -21.42 8.63 -14.23
CA ASN A 53 -20.35 7.80 -14.79
C ASN A 53 -18.99 8.48 -14.72
N LYS A 54 -18.92 9.81 -14.94
CA LYS A 54 -17.68 10.58 -14.77
C LYS A 54 -17.24 10.58 -13.31
N GLN A 55 -18.14 10.84 -12.37
CA GLN A 55 -17.84 10.82 -10.94
C GLN A 55 -17.37 9.45 -10.46
N ILE A 56 -18.01 8.37 -10.93
CA ILE A 56 -17.61 6.99 -10.61
C ILE A 56 -16.17 6.74 -11.05
N LYS A 57 -15.83 7.10 -12.31
CA LYS A 57 -14.45 6.95 -12.81
C LYS A 57 -13.44 7.72 -11.96
N GLU A 58 -13.73 8.98 -11.65
CA GLU A 58 -12.85 9.80 -10.80
C GLU A 58 -12.69 9.21 -9.39
N PHE A 59 -13.76 8.68 -8.79
CA PHE A 59 -13.69 8.03 -7.48
C PHE A 59 -12.90 6.72 -7.53
N THR A 60 -13.09 5.90 -8.55
CA THR A 60 -12.33 4.64 -8.73
C THR A 60 -10.83 4.92 -8.88
N GLU A 61 -10.44 5.93 -9.65
CA GLU A 61 -9.04 6.34 -9.79
C GLU A 61 -8.45 6.81 -8.46
N LYS A 62 -9.17 7.67 -7.73
CA LYS A 62 -8.75 8.12 -6.39
C LYS A 62 -8.61 6.96 -5.42
N GLN A 63 -9.57 6.03 -5.41
CA GLN A 63 -9.56 4.87 -4.53
C GLN A 63 -8.33 3.99 -4.79
N SER A 64 -8.01 3.69 -6.05
CA SER A 64 -6.78 2.96 -6.39
C SER A 64 -5.52 3.70 -5.91
N GLY A 65 -5.49 5.04 -6.03
CA GLY A 65 -4.41 5.86 -5.49
C GLY A 65 -4.29 5.77 -3.97
N HIS A 66 -5.40 5.72 -3.24
CA HIS A 66 -5.42 5.54 -1.79
C HIS A 66 -4.98 4.14 -1.37
N GLU A 67 -5.43 3.09 -2.05
CA GLU A 67 -5.03 1.69 -1.78
C GLU A 67 -3.52 1.50 -1.91
N LYS A 68 -2.89 2.08 -2.95
CA LYS A 68 -1.43 2.08 -3.10
C LYS A 68 -0.72 2.79 -1.94
N LYS A 69 -1.21 3.98 -1.55
CA LYS A 69 -0.65 4.73 -0.42
C LYS A 69 -0.77 3.96 0.90
N VAL A 70 -1.89 3.26 1.11
CA VAL A 70 -2.09 2.43 2.31
C VAL A 70 -1.11 1.26 2.30
N ALA A 71 -0.93 0.57 1.18
CA ALA A 71 0.05 -0.52 1.07
C ALA A 71 1.48 -0.03 1.32
N ASP A 72 1.86 1.11 0.74
CA ASP A 72 3.18 1.73 0.94
C ASP A 72 3.41 2.12 2.41
N LEU A 73 2.40 2.71 3.07
CA LEU A 73 2.47 3.08 4.48
C LEU A 73 2.56 1.84 5.37
N GLN A 74 1.78 0.80 5.09
CA GLN A 74 1.84 -0.46 5.83
C GLN A 74 3.22 -1.13 5.70
N SER A 75 3.82 -1.10 4.51
CA SER A 75 5.18 -1.61 4.29
C SER A 75 6.22 -0.80 5.08
N LYS A 76 6.10 0.53 5.13
CA LYS A 76 6.98 1.37 5.94
C LYS A 76 6.82 1.11 7.44
N ILE A 77 5.58 1.01 7.92
CA ILE A 77 5.28 0.72 9.33
C ILE A 77 5.91 -0.61 9.73
N THR A 78 5.65 -1.68 8.97
CA THR A 78 6.23 -3.00 9.27
C THR A 78 7.76 -3.00 9.21
N SER A 79 8.37 -2.22 8.31
CA SER A 79 9.83 -2.05 8.28
C SER A 79 10.36 -1.34 9.53
N TYR A 80 9.69 -0.29 9.99
CA TYR A 80 10.09 0.43 11.20
C TYR A 80 9.88 -0.41 12.46
N GLU A 81 8.75 -1.09 12.57
CA GLU A 81 8.47 -2.02 13.69
C GLU A 81 9.53 -3.13 13.77
N LYS A 82 9.93 -3.70 12.62
CA LYS A 82 11.02 -4.68 12.57
C LYS A 82 12.36 -4.08 12.97
N ALA A 83 12.70 -2.87 12.52
CA ALA A 83 13.93 -2.19 12.90
C ALA A 83 13.97 -1.91 14.41
N ASP A 84 12.88 -1.40 14.98
CA ASP A 84 12.76 -1.14 16.41
C ASP A 84 12.90 -2.43 17.24
N LEU A 85 12.29 -3.53 16.78
CA LEU A 85 12.44 -4.83 17.42
C LEU A 85 13.89 -5.33 17.40
N LYS A 86 14.57 -5.22 16.25
CA LYS A 86 16.00 -5.56 16.12
C LYS A 86 16.86 -4.73 17.07
N ILE A 87 16.62 -3.42 17.16
CA ILE A 87 17.35 -2.51 18.06
C ILE A 87 17.13 -2.91 19.52
N LYS A 88 15.88 -3.22 19.90
CA LYS A 88 15.54 -3.66 21.26
C LYS A 88 16.27 -4.95 21.62
N ILE A 89 16.23 -5.94 20.74
CA ILE A 89 16.88 -7.25 20.96
C ILE A 89 18.41 -7.11 20.96
N ALA A 90 18.98 -6.32 20.05
CA ALA A 90 20.41 -6.02 20.03
C ALA A 90 20.87 -5.41 21.36
N ARG A 91 20.10 -4.45 21.89
CA ARG A 91 20.37 -3.83 23.20
C ARG A 91 20.30 -4.85 24.33
N GLU A 92 19.28 -5.71 24.35
CA GLU A 92 19.13 -6.77 25.36
C GLU A 92 20.27 -7.80 25.30
N ALA A 93 20.73 -8.15 24.09
CA ALA A 93 21.84 -9.09 23.88
C ALA A 93 23.24 -8.48 24.14
N GLY A 94 23.35 -7.14 24.21
CA GLY A 94 24.61 -6.41 24.34
C GLY A 94 25.36 -6.26 23.01
N ILE A 95 24.63 -6.26 21.89
CA ILE A 95 25.13 -6.04 20.54
C ILE A 95 25.16 -4.52 20.27
N PRO A 96 26.26 -3.95 19.74
CA PRO A 96 26.31 -2.54 19.40
C PRO A 96 25.22 -2.13 18.39
N PHE A 97 24.67 -0.93 18.56
CA PHE A 97 23.60 -0.39 17.72
C PHE A 97 23.95 -0.41 16.23
N GLU A 98 25.19 -0.05 15.87
CA GLU A 98 25.70 -0.01 14.50
C GLU A 98 25.57 -1.34 13.73
N VAL A 99 25.41 -2.46 14.44
CA VAL A 99 25.26 -3.79 13.83
C VAL A 99 23.92 -4.45 14.16
N ALA A 100 23.00 -3.74 14.84
CA ALA A 100 21.67 -4.25 15.17
C ALA A 100 20.85 -4.59 13.91
N ASP A 101 21.02 -3.82 12.84
CA ASP A 101 20.34 -4.06 11.56
C ASP A 101 20.69 -5.41 10.92
N ARG A 102 21.85 -5.99 11.27
CA ARG A 102 22.32 -7.28 10.75
C ARG A 102 21.59 -8.48 11.36
N LEU A 103 20.86 -8.27 12.46
CA LEU A 103 20.03 -9.32 13.07
C LEU A 103 18.96 -9.77 12.08
N SER A 104 18.80 -11.09 11.96
CA SER A 104 17.90 -11.73 11.01
C SER A 104 16.91 -12.63 11.74
N GLY A 105 15.62 -12.46 11.42
CA GLY A 105 14.52 -13.22 12.02
C GLY A 105 13.18 -12.57 11.71
N ASP A 106 12.15 -13.41 11.57
CA ASP A 106 10.79 -12.95 11.27
C ASP A 106 9.96 -12.65 12.52
N ASP A 107 10.36 -13.21 13.66
CA ASP A 107 9.72 -13.07 14.97
C ASP A 107 10.75 -12.73 16.07
N GLU A 108 10.23 -12.32 17.23
CA GLU A 108 11.05 -11.93 18.38
C GLU A 108 11.94 -13.07 18.89
N GLU A 109 11.45 -14.31 18.82
CA GLU A 109 12.21 -15.49 19.25
C GLU A 109 13.37 -15.81 18.29
N ALA A 110 13.15 -15.81 16.97
CA ALA A 110 14.25 -16.01 16.02
C ALA A 110 15.29 -14.89 16.13
N LEU A 111 14.86 -13.64 16.28
CA LEU A 111 15.77 -12.51 16.45
C LEU A 111 16.60 -12.63 17.74
N LYS A 112 16.02 -13.09 18.86
CA LYS A 112 16.78 -13.35 20.09
C LYS A 112 17.82 -14.45 19.91
N LYS A 113 17.44 -15.55 19.26
CA LYS A 113 18.36 -16.67 18.99
C LYS A 113 19.49 -16.27 18.04
N ASP A 114 19.18 -15.48 17.03
CA ASP A 114 20.17 -14.93 16.11
C ASP A 114 21.10 -13.97 16.85
N ALA A 115 20.57 -13.09 17.70
CA ALA A 115 21.38 -12.19 18.52
C ALA A 115 22.33 -12.93 19.47
N GLU A 116 21.87 -13.99 20.14
CA GLU A 116 22.73 -14.83 20.97
C GLU A 116 23.85 -15.51 20.17
N SER A 117 23.55 -15.94 18.95
CA SER A 117 24.53 -16.55 18.05
C SER A 117 25.52 -15.50 17.54
N PHE A 118 25.03 -14.33 17.13
CA PHE A 118 25.81 -13.22 16.61
C PHE A 118 26.77 -12.65 17.66
N LYS A 119 26.32 -12.55 18.91
CA LYS A 119 27.14 -12.13 20.06
C LYS A 119 28.42 -12.95 20.18
N LYS A 120 28.39 -14.26 19.90
CA LYS A 120 29.57 -15.14 19.99
C LYS A 120 30.69 -14.71 19.05
N PHE A 121 30.36 -14.08 17.93
CA PHE A 121 31.32 -13.56 16.96
C PHE A 121 31.86 -12.17 17.32
N LEU A 122 31.15 -11.41 18.17
CA LEU A 122 31.57 -10.09 18.63
C LEU A 122 32.52 -10.14 19.83
N VAL A 123 32.50 -11.23 20.60
CA VAL A 123 33.45 -11.45 21.68
C VAL A 123 34.83 -11.67 21.08
N LYS A 124 35.72 -10.67 21.22
CA LYS A 124 37.13 -10.84 20.84
C LYS A 124 37.71 -12.02 21.61
N PRO A 125 38.43 -12.96 20.95
CA PRO A 125 39.14 -14.00 21.67
C PRO A 125 40.07 -13.32 22.68
N LYS A 126 40.09 -13.81 23.93
CA LYS A 126 41.10 -13.37 24.91
C LYS A 126 42.46 -13.57 24.25
N SER A 127 43.12 -12.48 23.87
CA SER A 127 44.49 -12.55 23.38
C SER A 127 45.31 -13.19 24.49
N GLN A 128 45.98 -14.30 24.18
CA GLN A 128 46.94 -14.89 25.10
C GLN A 128 47.93 -13.79 25.51
N PRO A 129 48.31 -13.71 26.80
CA PRO A 129 49.32 -12.75 27.22
C PRO A 129 50.54 -12.93 26.31
N LEU A 130 51.03 -11.81 25.78
CA LEU A 130 52.28 -11.82 25.02
C LEU A 130 53.35 -12.46 25.90
N LYS A 131 54.20 -13.29 25.30
CA LYS A 131 55.32 -13.89 26.01
C LYS A 131 56.14 -12.76 26.65
N ASP A 132 56.34 -12.84 27.96
CA ASP A 132 57.25 -11.93 28.65
C ASP A 132 58.64 -12.03 28.01
N THR A 133 59.09 -10.91 27.45
CA THR A 133 60.44 -10.77 26.87
C THR A 133 61.44 -10.23 27.88
N GLU A 134 60.99 -9.99 29.11
CA GLU A 134 61.87 -9.61 30.21
C GLU A 134 62.73 -10.82 30.62
N PRO A 135 64.07 -10.67 30.66
CA PRO A 135 64.93 -11.74 31.15
C PRO A 135 64.58 -12.03 32.60
N SER A 136 64.42 -13.30 32.93
CA SER A 136 64.20 -13.71 34.32
C SER A 136 65.40 -13.25 35.19
N GLY A 137 65.17 -13.02 36.49
CA GLY A 137 66.24 -12.54 37.37
C GLY A 137 67.51 -13.42 37.38
N ASP A 138 67.38 -14.71 37.06
CA ASP A 138 68.51 -15.62 36.89
C ASP A 138 69.24 -15.43 35.55
N ASP A 139 68.54 -15.05 34.49
CA ASP A 139 69.14 -14.70 33.19
C ASP A 139 69.92 -13.38 33.29
N MET A 140 69.43 -12.40 34.06
CA MET A 140 70.20 -11.18 34.36
C MET A 140 71.47 -11.48 35.16
N LYS A 141 71.40 -12.36 36.17
CA LYS A 141 72.58 -12.80 36.93
C LYS A 141 73.58 -13.55 36.05
N LYS A 142 73.11 -14.45 35.18
CA LYS A 142 73.97 -15.16 34.21
C LYS A 142 74.59 -14.20 33.19
N ALA A 143 73.83 -13.22 32.70
CA ALA A 143 74.34 -12.18 31.80
C ALA A 143 75.42 -11.33 32.49
N GLY A 144 75.18 -10.90 33.73
CA GLY A 144 76.15 -10.15 34.55
C GLY A 144 77.40 -10.97 34.88
N LEU A 145 77.24 -12.24 35.25
CA LEU A 145 78.37 -13.14 35.52
C LEU A 145 79.21 -13.38 34.26
N LYS A 146 78.57 -13.50 33.09
CA LYS A 146 79.25 -13.62 31.79
C LYS A 146 80.05 -12.36 31.45
N THR A 147 79.54 -11.17 31.79
CA THR A 147 80.27 -9.91 31.59
C THR A 147 81.50 -9.83 32.51
N MET A 148 81.33 -10.20 33.79
CA MET A 148 82.42 -10.19 34.77
C MET A 148 83.52 -11.21 34.44
N LEU A 149 83.14 -12.43 34.03
CA LEU A 149 84.09 -13.46 33.58
C LEU A 149 84.84 -13.07 32.29
N GLY A 150 84.19 -12.31 31.39
CA GLY A 150 84.83 -11.76 30.21
C GLY A 150 85.91 -10.72 30.56
N ASN A 151 85.66 -9.91 31.59
CA ASN A 151 86.61 -8.90 32.07
C ASN A 151 87.76 -9.48 32.92
N LEU A 152 87.62 -10.71 33.42
CA LEU A 152 88.69 -11.43 34.13
C LEU A 152 89.64 -12.20 33.19
N LYS A 153 89.29 -12.39 31.91
CA LYS A 153 90.20 -12.88 30.88
C LYS A 153 90.97 -11.70 30.28
N MET A 154 91.83 -11.09 31.08
CA MET A 154 92.97 -10.28 30.64
C MET A 154 94.23 -10.86 31.27
#